data_AF-A0A2D5VRG2-F1
#
_entry.id   AF-A0A2D5VRG2-F1
#
_cell.length_a   1.000
_cell.length_b   1.000
_cell.length_c   1.000
_cell.angle_alpha   90.00
_cell.angle_beta   90.00
_cell.angle_gamma   90.00
#
_symmetry.space_group_name_H-M   'P 1'
#
loop_
_entity.id
_entity.type
_entity.pdbx_description
1 polymer ?
#
loop_
_entity_poly.entity_id
_entity_poly.type
_entity_poly.pdbx_seq_one_letter_code
_entity_poly.pdbx_strand_id
1 'polypeptide(L)'
;DAALALIAGRGDEGYLSPAAFAAQPALAGLGEQVVQGLAVGSQYFEVFSEVNLGERRVVLRSLLQRSNDGQVSVLARDLGQGGMPPRPIEEEQE
;
A
#
# COMPACT_ATOMS: atom_id res chain seq x y z
N ASP A 1 0.38 -5.65 -21.79
CA ASP A 1 1.17 -4.60 -21.14
C ASP A 1 2.15 -5.25 -20.16
N ALA A 2 3.43 -4.92 -20.22
CA ALA A 2 4.47 -5.52 -19.40
C ALA A 2 4.25 -5.25 -17.90
N ALA A 3 3.76 -4.05 -17.54
CA ALA A 3 3.50 -3.71 -16.15
C ALA A 3 2.36 -4.55 -15.53
N LEU A 4 1.27 -4.75 -16.29
CA LEU A 4 0.16 -5.61 -15.86
C LEU A 4 0.60 -7.07 -15.71
N ALA A 5 1.48 -7.56 -16.58
CA ALA A 5 2.04 -8.91 -16.46
C ALA A 5 2.86 -9.09 -15.18
N LEU A 6 3.60 -8.06 -14.75
CA LEU A 6 4.34 -8.08 -13.48
C LEU A 6 3.40 -8.05 -12.27
N ILE A 7 2.29 -7.31 -12.33
CA ILE A 7 1.27 -7.35 -11.27
C ILE A 7 0.63 -8.74 -11.19
N ALA A 8 0.30 -9.34 -12.32
CA ALA A 8 -0.25 -10.69 -12.37
C ALA A 8 0.75 -11.75 -11.85
N GLY A 9 2.02 -11.65 -12.25
CA GLY A 9 3.08 -12.57 -11.83
C GLY A 9 3.48 -12.43 -10.34
N ARG A 10 3.16 -11.31 -9.70
CA ARG A 10 3.37 -11.11 -8.26
C ARG A 10 2.55 -12.08 -7.42
N GLY A 11 1.32 -12.39 -7.84
CA GLY A 11 0.37 -13.20 -7.07
C GLY A 11 0.10 -12.64 -5.66
N ASP A 12 -0.33 -13.53 -4.77
CA ASP A 12 -0.69 -13.20 -3.38
C ASP A 12 0.52 -13.16 -2.45
N GLU A 13 1.55 -13.97 -2.73
CA GLU A 13 2.76 -14.09 -1.90
C GLU A 13 3.80 -12.99 -2.16
N GLY A 14 3.72 -12.32 -3.32
CA GLY A 14 4.69 -11.31 -3.69
C GLY A 14 6.03 -11.88 -4.20
N TYR A 15 6.94 -10.97 -4.56
CA TYR A 15 8.31 -11.33 -4.93
C TYR A 15 9.18 -11.41 -3.68
N LEU A 16 9.90 -12.51 -3.51
CA LEU A 16 10.78 -12.73 -2.36
C LEU A 16 12.06 -11.90 -2.40
N SER A 17 12.46 -11.41 -3.57
CA SER A 17 13.64 -10.57 -3.75
C SER A 17 13.54 -9.71 -5.03
N PRO A 18 14.29 -8.60 -5.13
CA PRO A 18 14.38 -7.82 -6.36
C PRO A 18 14.88 -8.66 -7.55
N ALA A 19 15.75 -9.64 -7.30
CA ALA A 19 16.22 -10.56 -8.34
C ALA A 19 15.10 -11.46 -8.87
N ALA A 20 14.20 -11.96 -8.01
CA ALA A 20 13.03 -12.73 -8.43
C ALA A 20 12.04 -11.89 -9.25
N PHE A 21 11.92 -10.60 -8.95
CA PHE A 21 11.19 -9.63 -9.78
C PHE A 21 11.88 -9.42 -11.14
N ALA A 22 13.21 -9.22 -11.18
CA ALA A 22 13.91 -9.00 -12.45
C ALA A 22 13.97 -10.25 -13.35
N ALA A 23 13.82 -11.44 -12.79
CA ALA A 23 13.76 -12.70 -13.53
C ALA A 23 12.44 -12.89 -14.31
N GLN A 24 11.46 -11.99 -14.16
CA GLN A 24 10.19 -12.09 -14.87
C GLN A 24 10.39 -11.97 -16.39
N PRO A 25 9.73 -12.82 -17.21
CA PRO A 25 9.85 -12.76 -18.66
C PRO A 25 9.52 -11.39 -19.27
N ALA A 26 8.61 -10.65 -18.63
CA ALA A 26 8.23 -9.30 -19.03
C ALA A 26 9.39 -8.27 -18.96
N LEU A 27 10.48 -8.60 -18.27
CA LEU A 27 11.67 -7.76 -18.09
C LEU A 27 12.91 -8.31 -18.83
N ALA A 28 12.74 -9.36 -19.63
CA ALA A 28 13.84 -9.95 -20.38
C ALA A 28 14.54 -8.92 -21.27
N GLY A 29 15.88 -8.86 -21.19
CA GLY A 29 16.70 -7.94 -21.99
C GLY A 29 16.91 -6.55 -21.39
N LEU A 30 16.32 -6.22 -20.24
CA LEU A 30 16.47 -4.91 -19.58
C LEU A 30 17.71 -4.78 -18.67
N GLY A 31 18.42 -5.88 -18.38
CA GLY A 31 19.69 -5.88 -17.64
C GLY A 31 19.58 -5.73 -16.12
N GLU A 32 20.72 -5.75 -15.42
CA GLU A 32 20.79 -5.66 -13.95
C GLU A 32 20.39 -4.28 -13.40
N GLN A 33 20.29 -3.26 -14.25
CA GLN A 33 19.85 -1.92 -13.85
C GLN A 33 18.41 -1.92 -13.33
N VAL A 34 17.60 -2.90 -13.74
CA VAL A 34 16.20 -3.05 -13.32
C VAL A 34 16.06 -3.17 -11.80
N VAL A 35 17.04 -3.75 -11.11
CA VAL A 35 16.96 -3.96 -9.65
C VAL A 35 17.47 -2.77 -8.84
N GLN A 36 18.13 -1.78 -9.45
CA GLN A 36 18.73 -0.69 -8.71
C GLN A 36 17.65 0.19 -8.07
N GLY A 37 17.72 0.32 -6.74
CA GLY A 37 16.75 1.11 -5.95
C GLY A 37 15.41 0.40 -5.71
N LEU A 38 15.24 -0.84 -6.17
CA LEU A 38 14.04 -1.63 -5.86
C LEU A 38 14.18 -2.38 -4.54
N ALA A 39 13.06 -2.51 -3.83
CA ALA A 39 12.93 -3.31 -2.62
C ALA A 39 11.63 -4.11 -2.66
N VAL A 40 11.62 -5.25 -1.96
CA VAL A 40 10.43 -6.10 -1.76
C VAL A 40 9.76 -5.88 -0.40
N GLY A 41 10.19 -4.84 0.31
CA GLY A 41 9.62 -4.44 1.59
C GLY A 41 9.65 -2.92 1.74
N SER A 42 8.77 -2.41 2.60
CA SER A 42 8.72 -0.99 2.97
C SER A 42 9.05 -0.80 4.45
N GLN A 43 9.67 0.33 4.75
CA GLN A 43 9.81 0.85 6.11
C GLN A 43 8.85 2.02 6.38
N TYR A 44 8.09 2.47 5.39
CA TYR A 44 7.14 3.57 5.51
C TYR A 44 5.73 3.10 5.15
N PHE A 45 4.76 3.54 5.93
CA PHE A 45 3.37 3.10 5.81
C PHE A 45 2.43 4.28 6.00
N GLU A 46 1.33 4.32 5.25
CA GLU A 46 0.21 5.20 5.56
C GLU A 46 -0.89 4.37 6.23
N VAL A 47 -1.35 4.82 7.39
CA VAL A 47 -2.45 4.20 8.12
C VAL A 47 -3.62 5.17 8.18
N PHE A 48 -4.77 4.71 7.71
CA PHE A 48 -6.03 5.44 7.78
C PHE A 48 -6.84 4.89 8.95
N SER A 49 -7.03 5.70 9.98
CA SER A 49 -7.89 5.39 11.12
C SER A 49 -9.19 6.15 10.99
N GLU A 50 -10.30 5.42 10.96
CA GLU A 50 -11.64 5.99 10.86
C GLU A 50 -12.40 5.76 12.16
N VAL A 51 -13.04 6.81 12.67
CA VAL A 51 -13.89 6.76 13.85
C VAL A 51 -15.25 7.33 13.50
N ASN A 52 -16.30 6.58 13.83
CA ASN A 52 -17.69 6.98 13.71
C ASN A 52 -18.29 7.14 15.12
N LEU A 53 -18.85 8.31 15.41
CA LEU A 53 -19.49 8.64 16.69
C LEU A 53 -20.79 9.42 16.45
N GLY A 54 -21.93 8.72 16.58
CA GLY A 54 -23.21 9.23 16.08
C GLY A 54 -23.08 9.57 14.59
N GLU A 55 -23.49 10.78 14.21
CA GLU A 55 -23.39 11.28 12.83
C GLU A 55 -22.00 11.81 12.45
N ARG A 56 -21.03 11.82 13.39
CA ARG A 56 -19.70 12.38 13.13
C ARG A 56 -18.73 11.29 12.70
N ARG A 57 -18.17 11.48 11.50
CA ARG A 57 -17.05 10.70 10.97
C ARG A 57 -15.76 11.49 11.03
N VAL A 58 -14.69 10.89 11.55
CA VAL A 58 -13.35 11.47 11.56
C VAL A 58 -12.37 10.48 10.95
N VAL A 59 -11.57 10.95 10.00
CA VAL A 59 -10.48 10.17 9.38
C VAL A 59 -9.15 10.80 9.76
N LEU A 60 -8.25 9.98 10.30
CA LEU A 60 -6.86 10.34 10.56
C LEU A 60 -5.97 9.54 9.62
N ARG A 61 -5.20 10.22 8.78
CA ARG A 61 -4.10 9.63 8.03
C ARG A 61 -2.80 9.82 8.80
N SER A 62 -2.15 8.72 9.15
CA SER A 62 -0.86 8.71 9.85
C SER A 62 0.23 8.19 8.92
N LEU A 63 1.30 8.96 8.75
CA LEU A 63 2.53 8.47 8.12
C LEU A 63 3.39 7.82 9.20
N LEU A 64 3.67 6.54 9.04
CA LEU A 64 4.44 5.73 9.98
C LEU A 64 5.80 5.35 9.38
N GLN A 65 6.80 5.22 10.26
CA GLN A 65 8.05 4.53 9.95
C GLN A 65 8.22 3.33 10.88
N ARG A 66 8.50 2.16 10.30
CA ARG A 66 8.97 0.98 11.00
C ARG A 66 10.48 0.90 10.87
N SER A 67 11.20 0.81 11.98
CA SER A 67 12.65 0.56 11.97
C SER A 67 12.96 -0.94 11.82
N ASN A 68 14.22 -1.26 11.56
CA ASN A 68 14.66 -2.64 11.32
C ASN A 68 14.50 -3.56 12.55
N ASP A 69 14.38 -2.99 13.76
CA ASP A 69 14.10 -3.68 15.01
C ASP A 69 12.59 -3.86 15.29
N GLY A 70 11.74 -3.42 14.35
CA GLY A 70 10.28 -3.53 14.45
C GLY A 70 9.61 -2.42 15.25
N GLN A 71 10.36 -1.46 15.82
CA GLN A 71 9.75 -0.29 16.45
C GLN A 71 9.01 0.55 15.40
N VAL A 72 7.86 1.10 15.80
CA VAL A 72 7.00 1.92 14.92
C VAL A 72 6.86 3.31 15.50
N SER A 73 7.13 4.31 14.67
CA SER A 73 7.00 5.72 15.01
C SER A 73 6.03 6.43 14.07
N VAL A 74 5.33 7.45 14.58
CA VAL A 74 4.46 8.32 13.76
C VAL A 74 5.28 9.53 13.32
N LEU A 75 5.45 9.70 12.01
CA LEU A 75 6.17 10.82 11.42
C LEU A 75 5.26 12.02 11.16
N ALA A 76 4.01 11.79 10.73
CA ALA A 76 3.05 12.84 10.44
C ALA A 76 1.61 12.39 10.70
N ARG A 77 0.73 13.36 10.93
CA ARG A 77 -0.71 13.17 11.11
C ARG A 77 -1.47 14.21 10.28
N ASP A 78 -2.50 13.75 9.58
CA ASP A 78 -3.37 14.57 8.75
C ASP A 78 -4.84 14.22 9.04
N LEU A 79 -5.55 15.21 9.59
CA LEU A 79 -7.00 15.17 9.89
C LEU A 79 -7.83 15.89 8.81
N GLY A 80 -7.18 16.44 7.78
CA GLY A 80 -7.77 17.29 6.75
C GLY A 80 -8.31 16.52 5.53
N GLN A 81 -8.24 15.19 5.53
CA GLN A 81 -8.95 14.35 4.56
C GLN A 81 -10.45 14.49 4.84
N GLY A 82 -11.10 15.44 4.15
CA GLY A 82 -12.53 15.69 4.24
C GLY A 82 -13.27 14.36 4.17
N GLY A 83 -13.99 14.02 5.24
CA GLY A 83 -14.73 12.78 5.29
C GLY A 83 -15.68 12.72 4.11
N MET A 84 -15.36 11.89 3.10
CA MET A 84 -16.33 11.56 2.08
C MET A 84 -17.58 11.05 2.82
N PRO A 85 -18.77 11.63 2.56
CA PRO A 85 -19.97 11.18 3.23
C PRO A 85 -20.13 9.67 2.99
N PRO A 86 -20.61 8.90 3.98
CA PRO A 86 -20.85 7.49 3.78
C PRO A 86 -21.77 7.32 2.56
N ARG A 87 -21.47 6.35 1.69
CA ARG A 87 -22.45 5.92 0.69
C ARG A 87 -23.70 5.49 1.45
N PRO A 88 -24.91 5.94 1.06
CA PRO A 88 -26.14 5.48 1.67
C PRO A 88 -26.12 3.95 1.71
N ILE A 89 -26.46 3.39 2.87
CA ILE A 89 -26.67 1.96 2.98
C ILE A 89 -27.94 1.69 2.18
N GLU A 90 -27.82 0.95 1.07
CA GLU A 90 -29.00 0.38 0.41
C GLU A 90 -29.55 -0.66 1.39
N GLU A 91 -30.60 -0.31 2.12
CA GLU A 91 -31.38 -1.30 2.87
C GLU A 91 -31.89 -2.33 1.86
N GLU A 92 -31.44 -3.58 1.98
CA GLU A 92 -31.99 -4.70 1.23
C GLU A 92 -33.49 -4.76 1.54
N GLN A 93 -34.32 -4.45 0.54
CA GLN A 93 -35.77 -4.62 0.64
C GLN A 93 -36.04 -6.12 0.73
N GLU A 94 -36.50 -6.59 1.89
CA GLU A 94 -37.14 -7.91 2.04
C GLU A 94 -38.35 -8.08 1.13
#